data_AF-A0A4V6I9V3-F1
#
_entry.id   AF-A0A4V6I9V3-F1
#
_cell.length_a   1.000
_cell.length_b   1.000
_cell.length_c   1.000
_cell.angle_alpha   90.00
_cell.angle_beta   90.00
_cell.angle_gamma   90.00
#
_symmetry.space_group_name_H-M   'P 1'
#
loop_
_entity.id
_entity.type
_entity.pdbx_description
1 polymer ?
#
loop_
_entity_poly.entity_id
_entity_poly.type
_entity_poly.pdbx_seq_one_letter_code
_entity_poly.pdbx_strand_id
1 'polypeptide(L)'
;MQETINRAPEQSGETAKQRVSIYQPEQEGLIYPELPTFSTHAEHRQHLKERLVAACRAFALQGFDYGFAGHLTVRDPEFPDLYWTNPMCVHFSQVKVSNLILADHEGKVVEGQYAINRAGFVLHAAVHEAHPDIVAMCHAHTTYGTAFAALGKPLDPISQDAAAFYED
;
A
#
# COMPACT_ATOMS: atom_id res chain seq x y z
N MET A 1 47.70 -29.92 -43.02
CA MET A 1 47.39 -29.52 -41.64
C MET A 1 46.79 -28.12 -41.69
N GLN A 2 45.47 -28.03 -41.64
CA GLN A 2 44.68 -26.88 -41.15
C GLN A 2 43.20 -27.21 -41.40
N GLU A 3 42.56 -27.70 -40.34
CA GLU A 3 41.12 -27.91 -40.26
C GLU A 3 40.41 -26.55 -40.29
N THR A 4 39.39 -26.45 -41.12
CA THR A 4 38.50 -25.29 -41.20
C THR A 4 37.44 -25.44 -40.12
N ILE A 5 37.61 -24.72 -38.99
CA ILE A 5 36.57 -24.64 -37.96
C ILE A 5 35.56 -23.58 -38.37
N ASN A 6 34.40 -24.03 -38.85
CA ASN A 6 33.19 -23.21 -38.97
C ASN A 6 32.78 -22.70 -37.58
N ARG A 7 32.92 -21.40 -37.32
CA ARG A 7 32.22 -20.75 -36.21
C ARG A 7 30.77 -20.49 -36.64
N ALA A 8 29.83 -21.16 -35.97
CA ALA A 8 28.43 -20.81 -36.03
C ALA A 8 28.22 -19.37 -35.52
N PRO A 9 27.22 -18.63 -36.04
CA PRO A 9 26.89 -17.32 -35.50
C PRO A 9 26.29 -17.50 -34.10
N GLU A 10 26.85 -16.79 -33.11
CA GLU A 10 26.20 -16.61 -31.82
C GLU A 10 24.81 -16.00 -32.05
N GLN A 11 23.77 -16.76 -31.72
CA GLN A 11 22.41 -16.25 -31.67
C GLN A 11 22.29 -15.35 -30.45
N SER A 12 22.53 -14.05 -30.66
CA SER A 12 22.10 -12.99 -29.76
C SER A 12 20.57 -12.95 -29.75
N GLY A 13 19.94 -13.29 -28.63
CA GLY A 13 18.47 -13.31 -28.57
C GLY A 13 17.84 -13.52 -27.20
N GLU A 14 18.51 -13.18 -26.10
CA GLU A 14 17.81 -12.96 -24.83
C GLU A 14 17.69 -11.45 -24.62
N THR A 15 16.49 -10.92 -24.75
CA THR A 15 16.17 -9.57 -24.29
C THR A 15 16.39 -9.54 -22.79
N ALA A 16 17.55 -9.03 -22.36
CA ALA A 16 17.83 -8.77 -20.97
C ALA A 16 16.66 -7.95 -20.38
N LYS A 17 15.97 -8.50 -19.38
CA LYS A 17 14.89 -7.78 -18.69
C LYS A 17 15.46 -6.44 -18.22
N GLN A 18 14.86 -5.35 -18.70
CA GLN A 18 15.32 -4.01 -18.37
C GLN A 18 15.24 -3.80 -16.85
N ARG A 19 16.36 -3.46 -16.23
CA ARG A 19 16.38 -3.15 -14.80
C ARG A 19 15.59 -1.88 -14.54
N VAL A 20 14.63 -1.97 -13.63
CA VAL A 20 13.80 -0.86 -13.15
C VAL A 20 14.38 -0.19 -11.90
N SER A 21 15.32 -0.84 -11.21
CA SER A 21 15.94 -0.29 -10.00
C SER A 21 17.42 -0.65 -9.90
N ILE A 22 18.23 0.27 -9.37
CA ILE A 22 19.65 0.05 -9.05
C ILE A 22 19.86 -1.03 -7.98
N TYR A 23 18.81 -1.36 -7.22
CA TYR A 23 18.83 -2.39 -6.18
C TYR A 23 18.49 -3.78 -6.71
N GLN A 24 18.08 -3.92 -7.98
CA GLN A 24 17.82 -5.25 -8.56
C GLN A 24 19.14 -6.03 -8.66
N PRO A 25 19.19 -7.26 -8.14
CA PRO A 25 20.41 -8.04 -8.10
C PRO A 25 20.88 -8.40 -9.52
N GLU A 26 22.19 -8.29 -9.74
CA GLU A 26 22.84 -8.82 -10.94
C GLU A 26 23.15 -10.32 -10.82
N GLN A 27 23.29 -10.82 -9.59
CA GLN A 27 23.55 -12.23 -9.32
C GLN A 27 22.27 -13.06 -9.51
N GLU A 28 22.37 -14.10 -10.33
CA GLU A 28 21.29 -15.05 -10.57
C GLU A 28 20.85 -15.80 -9.30
N GLY A 29 19.57 -16.16 -9.24
CA GLY A 29 18.98 -16.93 -8.14
C GLY A 29 18.67 -16.11 -6.88
N LEU A 30 18.97 -14.81 -6.85
CA LEU A 30 18.55 -13.94 -5.76
C LEU A 30 17.07 -13.54 -5.90
N ILE A 31 16.36 -13.57 -4.77
CA ILE A 31 14.95 -13.15 -4.70
C ILE A 31 14.93 -11.63 -4.53
N TYR A 32 14.37 -10.92 -5.50
CA TYR A 32 14.04 -9.50 -5.40
C TYR A 32 12.53 -9.36 -5.16
N PRO A 33 12.09 -8.52 -4.21
CA PRO A 33 10.66 -8.31 -3.98
C PRO A 33 10.02 -7.63 -5.19
N GLU A 34 9.03 -8.28 -5.78
CA GLU A 34 8.23 -7.75 -6.89
C GLU A 34 6.76 -7.60 -6.47
N LEU A 35 6.03 -6.71 -7.14
CA LEU A 35 4.60 -6.60 -6.95
C LEU A 35 3.91 -7.86 -7.50
N PRO A 36 3.03 -8.49 -6.71
CA PRO A 36 2.30 -9.67 -7.19
C PRO A 36 1.37 -9.31 -8.34
N THR A 37 1.17 -10.25 -9.26
CA THR A 37 0.15 -10.19 -10.30
C THR A 37 -0.98 -11.16 -9.96
N PHE A 38 -2.20 -10.82 -10.37
CA PHE A 38 -3.41 -11.60 -10.05
C PHE A 38 -4.18 -11.92 -11.32
N SER A 39 -4.74 -13.12 -11.41
CA SER A 39 -5.51 -13.54 -12.59
C SER A 39 -6.95 -13.04 -12.53
N THR A 40 -7.46 -12.74 -11.33
CA THR A 40 -8.84 -12.29 -11.11
C THR A 40 -8.91 -11.12 -10.11
N HIS A 41 -9.96 -10.30 -10.22
CA HIS A 41 -10.24 -9.26 -9.24
C HIS A 41 -10.48 -9.83 -7.83
N ALA A 42 -11.06 -11.03 -7.72
CA ALA A 42 -11.30 -11.69 -6.44
C ALA A 42 -9.99 -12.03 -5.70
N GLU A 43 -8.99 -12.57 -6.41
CA GLU A 43 -7.67 -12.84 -5.86
C GLU A 43 -6.96 -11.54 -5.44
N HIS A 44 -7.00 -10.53 -6.30
CA HIS A 44 -6.40 -9.23 -6.00
C HIS A 44 -7.06 -8.57 -4.77
N ARG A 45 -8.40 -8.60 -4.70
CA ARG A 45 -9.18 -8.08 -3.57
C ARG A 45 -8.81 -8.78 -2.28
N GLN A 46 -8.73 -10.11 -2.29
CA GLN A 46 -8.34 -10.87 -1.11
C GLN A 46 -6.93 -10.49 -0.64
N HIS A 47 -5.98 -10.35 -1.57
CA HIS A 47 -4.63 -9.88 -1.25
C HIS A 47 -4.65 -8.48 -0.61
N LEU A 48 -5.38 -7.52 -1.17
CA LEU A 48 -5.46 -6.16 -0.64
C LEU A 48 -6.12 -6.14 0.75
N LYS A 49 -7.17 -6.93 0.98
CA LYS A 49 -7.79 -7.08 2.31
C LYS A 49 -6.81 -7.63 3.34
N GLU A 50 -6.01 -8.63 2.97
CA GLU A 50 -4.96 -9.17 3.85
C GLU A 50 -3.86 -8.15 4.13
N ARG A 51 -3.45 -7.36 3.13
CA ARG A 51 -2.47 -6.28 3.31
C ARG A 51 -3.00 -5.15 4.19
N LEU A 52 -4.27 -4.77 4.05
CA LEU A 52 -4.92 -3.80 4.93
C LEU A 52 -4.92 -4.28 6.38
N VAL A 53 -5.27 -5.55 6.63
CA VAL A 53 -5.21 -6.15 7.97
C VAL A 53 -3.78 -6.17 8.51
N ALA A 54 -2.80 -6.54 7.67
CA ALA A 54 -1.40 -6.54 8.05
C ALA A 54 -0.91 -5.13 8.41
N ALA A 55 -1.30 -4.11 7.65
CA ALA A 55 -0.98 -2.70 7.91
C ALA A 55 -1.58 -2.22 9.23
N CYS A 56 -2.86 -2.53 9.50
CA CYS A 56 -3.48 -2.24 10.80
C CYS A 56 -2.67 -2.87 11.94
N ARG A 57 -2.32 -4.15 11.83
CA ARG A 57 -1.55 -4.84 12.87
C ARG A 57 -0.13 -4.31 13.03
N ALA A 58 0.50 -3.86 11.94
CA ALA A 58 1.78 -3.17 11.99
C ALA A 58 1.67 -1.83 12.74
N PHE A 59 0.59 -1.06 12.51
CA PHE A 59 0.33 0.19 13.25
C PHE A 59 0.19 -0.09 14.75
N ALA A 60 -0.54 -1.15 15.13
CA ALA A 60 -0.66 -1.54 16.52
C ALA A 60 0.68 -1.97 17.14
N LEU A 61 1.52 -2.69 16.39
CA LEU A 61 2.85 -3.12 16.83
C LEU A 61 3.78 -1.92 17.07
N GLN A 62 3.64 -0.86 16.26
CA GLN A 62 4.42 0.37 16.39
C GLN A 62 3.81 1.39 17.36
N GLY A 63 2.68 1.08 18.01
CA GLY A 63 1.98 1.98 18.92
C GLY A 63 1.46 3.25 18.24
N PHE A 64 1.03 3.15 16.99
CA PHE A 64 0.47 4.25 16.20
C PHE A 64 -1.02 4.47 16.44
N ASP A 65 -1.66 3.58 17.19
CA ASP A 65 -3.05 3.74 17.64
C ASP A 65 -3.20 4.83 18.71
N TYR A 66 -4.33 5.54 18.68
CA TYR A 66 -4.69 6.51 19.71
C TYR A 66 -6.19 6.41 19.98
N GLY A 67 -6.57 5.63 21.00
CA GLY A 67 -7.97 5.36 21.30
C GLY A 67 -8.68 4.68 20.12
N PHE A 68 -9.74 5.32 19.60
CA PHE A 68 -10.47 4.85 18.42
C PHE A 68 -10.07 5.59 17.12
N ALA A 69 -9.12 6.53 17.20
CA ALA A 69 -8.69 7.31 16.06
C ALA A 69 -7.81 6.49 15.10
N GLY A 70 -7.79 6.93 13.84
CA GLY A 70 -7.04 6.30 12.77
C GLY A 70 -7.91 5.40 11.89
N HIS A 71 -7.64 5.44 10.59
CA HIS A 71 -8.32 4.65 9.58
C HIS A 71 -7.39 4.42 8.41
N LEU A 72 -7.41 3.19 7.91
CA LEU A 72 -6.67 2.76 6.74
C LEU A 72 -7.67 2.31 5.69
N THR A 73 -7.52 2.79 4.46
CA THR A 73 -8.39 2.40 3.34
C THR A 73 -7.58 1.78 2.22
N VAL A 74 -8.22 0.87 1.49
CA VAL A 74 -7.72 0.37 0.21
C VAL A 74 -8.87 0.30 -0.79
N ARG A 75 -8.63 0.80 -2.01
CA ARG A 75 -9.59 0.79 -3.12
C ARG A 75 -9.85 -0.64 -3.57
N ASP A 76 -11.12 -0.95 -3.83
CA ASP A 76 -11.49 -2.23 -4.39
C ASP A 76 -11.01 -2.36 -5.85
N PRO A 77 -10.40 -3.49 -6.25
CA PRO A 77 -9.80 -3.61 -7.58
C PRO A 77 -10.81 -3.86 -8.70
N GLU A 78 -12.08 -4.17 -8.41
CA GLU A 78 -13.16 -4.34 -9.40
C GLU A 78 -14.12 -3.16 -9.41
N PHE A 79 -14.35 -2.55 -8.24
CA PHE A 79 -15.26 -1.43 -8.04
C PHE A 79 -14.49 -0.20 -7.52
N PRO A 80 -13.89 0.62 -8.41
CA PRO A 80 -12.96 1.68 -8.02
C PRO A 80 -13.51 2.76 -7.09
N ASP A 81 -14.84 2.88 -6.99
CA ASP A 81 -15.54 3.84 -6.13
C ASP A 81 -15.87 3.27 -4.73
N LEU A 82 -15.44 2.03 -4.45
CA LEU A 82 -15.63 1.35 -3.18
C LEU A 82 -14.28 1.16 -2.47
N TYR A 83 -14.29 1.33 -1.15
CA TYR A 83 -13.09 1.30 -0.32
C TYR A 83 -13.25 0.35 0.86
N TRP A 84 -12.32 -0.59 1.00
CA TRP A 84 -12.19 -1.43 2.18
C TRP A 84 -11.53 -0.64 3.30
N THR A 85 -12.05 -0.73 4.52
CA THR A 85 -11.48 -0.05 5.69
C THR A 85 -11.62 -0.88 6.97
N ASN A 86 -10.81 -0.57 7.98
CA ASN A 86 -10.98 -1.13 9.32
C ASN A 86 -12.30 -0.65 9.98
N PRO A 87 -12.92 -1.50 10.81
CA PRO A 87 -14.17 -1.16 11.49
C PRO A 87 -13.98 -0.14 12.63
N MET A 88 -15.01 0.67 12.89
CA MET A 88 -15.03 1.65 13.98
C MET A 88 -14.88 0.98 15.35
N CYS A 89 -14.09 1.59 16.24
CA CYS A 89 -13.86 1.13 17.62
C CYS A 89 -13.31 -0.30 17.77
N VAL A 90 -12.73 -0.88 16.72
CA VAL A 90 -11.94 -2.10 16.83
C VAL A 90 -10.47 -1.72 16.86
N HIS A 91 -9.81 -2.11 17.95
CA HIS A 91 -8.38 -1.86 18.10
C HIS A 91 -7.60 -2.47 16.91
N PHE A 92 -6.59 -1.77 16.39
CA PHE A 92 -5.86 -2.19 15.20
C PHE A 92 -5.27 -3.62 15.29
N SER A 93 -4.84 -4.06 16.48
CA SER A 93 -4.36 -5.44 16.70
C SER A 93 -5.45 -6.51 16.54
N GLN A 94 -6.72 -6.13 16.62
CA GLN A 94 -7.88 -7.02 16.53
C GLN A 94 -8.57 -6.97 15.15
N VAL A 95 -8.07 -6.16 14.22
CA VAL A 95 -8.54 -6.14 12.84
C VAL A 95 -8.23 -7.49 12.17
N LYS A 96 -9.21 -7.99 11.42
CA LYS A 96 -9.21 -9.29 10.72
C LYS A 96 -9.90 -9.11 9.37
N VAL A 97 -9.59 -9.97 8.40
CA VAL A 97 -10.26 -9.93 7.08
C VAL A 97 -11.79 -10.02 7.25
N SER A 98 -12.26 -10.82 8.21
CA SER A 98 -13.68 -11.05 8.47
C SER A 98 -14.43 -9.89 9.13
N ASN A 99 -13.73 -8.85 9.61
CA ASN A 99 -14.37 -7.66 10.20
C ASN A 99 -14.10 -6.37 9.43
N LEU A 100 -13.43 -6.44 8.28
CA LEU A 100 -13.35 -5.31 7.36
C LEU A 100 -14.75 -4.94 6.84
N ILE A 101 -14.90 -3.67 6.49
CA ILE A 101 -16.11 -3.12 5.86
C ILE A 101 -15.75 -2.53 4.50
N LEU A 102 -16.67 -2.65 3.54
CA LEU A 102 -16.61 -2.00 2.24
C LEU A 102 -17.61 -0.85 2.25
N ALA A 103 -17.18 0.35 1.86
CA ALA A 103 -18.05 1.52 1.81
C ALA A 103 -17.91 2.30 0.51
N ASP A 104 -18.98 2.95 0.11
CA ASP A 104 -18.99 3.91 -1.01
C ASP A 104 -18.45 5.28 -0.60
N HIS A 105 -18.35 6.20 -1.56
CA HIS A 105 -17.82 7.55 -1.34
C HIS A 105 -18.56 8.35 -0.24
N GLU A 106 -19.86 8.13 -0.07
CA GLU A 106 -20.65 8.82 0.95
C GLU A 106 -20.44 8.25 2.37
N GLY A 107 -19.64 7.18 2.49
CA GLY A 107 -19.39 6.46 3.73
C GLY A 107 -20.54 5.54 4.10
N LYS A 108 -21.37 5.11 3.13
CA LYS A 108 -22.37 4.07 3.37
C LYS A 108 -21.71 2.71 3.23
N VAL A 109 -21.86 1.89 4.28
CA VAL A 109 -21.37 0.51 4.28
C VAL A 109 -22.21 -0.33 3.32
N VAL A 110 -21.57 -0.92 2.32
CA VAL A 110 -22.18 -1.80 1.31
C VAL A 110 -21.87 -3.28 1.57
N GLU A 111 -20.78 -3.59 2.28
CA GLU A 111 -20.45 -4.93 2.76
C GLU A 111 -19.83 -4.88 4.17
N GLY A 112 -20.11 -5.87 4.99
CA GLY A 112 -19.63 -5.99 6.37
C GLY A 112 -20.74 -5.80 7.39
N GLN A 113 -20.40 -5.87 8.68
CA GLN A 113 -21.37 -5.83 9.80
C GLN A 113 -21.05 -4.74 10.84
N TYR A 114 -19.93 -4.04 10.68
CA TYR A 114 -19.46 -3.05 11.63
C TYR A 114 -19.81 -1.63 11.17
N ALA A 115 -19.90 -0.72 12.14
CA ALA A 115 -20.02 0.70 11.85
C ALA A 115 -18.72 1.26 11.26
N ILE A 116 -18.86 2.35 10.51
CA ILE A 116 -17.76 3.13 9.94
C ILE A 116 -17.55 4.42 10.73
N ASN A 117 -16.29 4.85 10.87
CA ASN A 117 -15.99 6.22 11.29
C ASN A 117 -16.22 7.16 10.10
N ARG A 118 -17.47 7.58 9.86
CA ARG A 118 -17.82 8.38 8.69
C ARG A 118 -17.01 9.68 8.59
N ALA A 119 -16.77 10.36 9.71
CA ALA A 119 -16.05 11.63 9.73
C ALA A 119 -14.60 11.51 9.22
N GLY A 120 -13.90 10.45 9.60
CA GLY A 120 -12.56 10.17 9.12
C GLY A 120 -12.55 9.61 7.69
N PHE A 121 -13.49 8.72 7.39
CA PHE A 121 -13.55 8.02 6.11
C PHE A 121 -13.80 8.95 4.92
N VAL A 122 -14.68 9.95 5.04
CA VAL A 122 -14.99 10.84 3.91
C VAL A 122 -13.79 11.64 3.42
N LEU A 123 -12.78 11.88 4.28
CA LEU A 123 -11.52 12.50 3.87
C LEU A 123 -10.72 11.57 2.96
N HIS A 124 -10.67 10.27 3.28
CA HIS A 124 -10.03 9.27 2.42
C HIS A 124 -10.79 9.13 1.10
N ALA A 125 -12.13 9.07 1.16
CA ALA A 125 -12.97 8.96 -0.03
C ALA A 125 -12.77 10.15 -1.00
N ALA A 126 -12.67 11.37 -0.47
CA ALA A 126 -12.40 12.57 -1.27
C ALA A 126 -11.03 12.52 -1.97
N VAL A 127 -9.98 12.08 -1.26
CA VAL A 127 -8.64 11.93 -1.86
C VAL A 127 -8.63 10.82 -2.91
N HIS A 128 -9.24 9.68 -2.64
CA HIS A 128 -9.35 8.60 -3.63
C HIS A 128 -10.16 9.03 -4.87
N GLU A 129 -11.22 9.83 -4.73
CA GLU A 129 -11.97 10.35 -5.87
C GLU A 129 -11.11 11.31 -6.71
N ALA A 130 -10.39 12.23 -6.05
CA ALA A 130 -9.51 13.18 -6.72
C ALA A 130 -8.28 12.52 -7.37
N HIS A 131 -7.82 11.39 -6.83
CA HIS A 131 -6.60 10.70 -7.24
C HIS A 131 -6.87 9.21 -7.50
N PRO A 132 -7.34 8.85 -8.71
CA PRO A 132 -7.64 7.46 -9.09
C PRO A 132 -6.45 6.50 -8.97
N ASP A 133 -5.24 7.01 -9.09
CA ASP A 133 -3.97 6.29 -8.96
C ASP A 133 -3.64 5.91 -7.50
N ILE A 134 -4.20 6.62 -6.51
CA ILE A 134 -4.04 6.27 -5.10
C ILE A 134 -4.93 5.06 -4.77
N VAL A 135 -4.27 3.94 -4.48
CA VAL A 135 -4.90 2.67 -4.12
C VAL A 135 -5.11 2.52 -2.62
N ALA A 136 -4.23 3.08 -1.78
CA ALA A 136 -4.32 2.96 -0.34
C ALA A 136 -3.98 4.26 0.37
N MET A 137 -4.59 4.46 1.55
CA MET A 137 -4.31 5.61 2.41
C MET A 137 -4.26 5.17 3.86
N CYS A 138 -3.37 5.81 4.63
CA CYS A 138 -3.20 5.56 6.04
C CYS A 138 -3.29 6.88 6.82
N HIS A 139 -4.15 6.93 7.83
CA HIS A 139 -4.24 8.03 8.78
C HIS A 139 -4.11 7.50 10.20
N ALA A 140 -3.28 8.15 11.01
CA ALA A 140 -3.10 7.84 12.42
C ALA A 140 -2.66 9.07 13.22
N HIS A 141 -3.03 9.12 14.49
CA HIS A 141 -2.61 10.18 15.42
C HIS A 141 -1.37 9.73 16.18
N THR A 142 -0.25 9.54 15.47
CA THR A 142 1.00 9.09 16.11
C THR A 142 1.53 10.17 17.04
N THR A 143 2.20 9.77 18.13
CA THR A 143 2.73 10.70 19.15
C THR A 143 3.63 11.76 18.54
N TYR A 144 4.64 11.36 17.75
CA TYR A 144 5.60 12.29 17.16
C TYR A 144 5.03 13.05 15.97
N GLY A 145 4.21 12.40 15.14
CA GLY A 145 3.56 13.06 14.00
C GLY A 145 2.60 14.16 14.45
N THR A 146 1.78 13.89 15.46
CA THR A 146 0.84 14.87 16.04
C THR A 146 1.59 16.02 16.71
N ALA A 147 2.65 15.72 17.47
CA ALA A 147 3.48 16.75 18.11
C ALA A 147 4.15 17.67 17.08
N PHE A 148 4.68 17.11 15.98
CA PHE A 148 5.30 17.90 14.92
C PHE A 148 4.27 18.73 14.13
N ALA A 149 3.13 18.15 13.77
CA ALA A 149 2.06 18.83 13.05
C ALA A 149 1.55 20.08 13.79
N ALA A 150 1.55 20.06 15.12
CA ALA A 150 1.17 21.21 15.96
C ALA A 150 2.10 22.43 15.82
N LEU A 151 3.31 22.27 15.28
CA LEU A 151 4.23 23.37 15.01
C LEU A 151 3.89 24.18 13.76
N GLY A 152 3.06 23.62 12.86
CA GLY A 152 2.64 24.31 11.64
C GLY A 152 3.78 24.67 10.69
N LYS A 153 4.84 23.85 10.64
CA LYS A 153 6.01 24.07 9.78
C LYS A 153 6.31 22.87 8.87
N PRO A 154 7.00 23.07 7.73
CA PRO A 154 7.47 21.98 6.87
C PRO A 154 8.44 21.03 7.57
N LEU A 155 8.54 19.78 7.07
CA LEU A 155 9.55 18.81 7.48
C LEU A 155 10.91 19.16 6.85
N ASP A 156 11.91 19.42 7.69
CA ASP A 156 13.26 19.76 7.23
C ASP A 156 14.02 18.49 6.73
N PRO A 157 14.69 18.49 5.57
CA PRO A 157 15.38 17.33 5.00
C PRO A 157 16.76 17.09 5.63
N ILE A 158 16.80 16.88 6.95
CA ILE A 158 18.04 16.81 7.75
C ILE A 158 18.58 15.38 7.96
N SER A 159 17.89 14.37 7.42
CA SER A 159 18.32 12.97 7.41
C SER A 159 18.03 12.34 6.04
N GLN A 160 18.72 11.24 5.74
CA GLN A 160 18.46 10.48 4.50
C GLN A 160 16.98 10.04 4.41
N ASP A 161 16.39 9.63 5.53
CA ASP A 161 14.99 9.21 5.57
C ASP A 161 14.02 10.38 5.39
N ALA A 162 14.32 11.56 5.96
CA ALA A 162 13.51 12.76 5.78
C ALA A 162 13.59 13.31 4.34
N ALA A 163 14.73 13.13 3.67
CA ALA A 163 14.93 13.56 2.29
C ALA A 163 14.01 12.82 1.29
N ALA A 164 13.43 11.68 1.68
CA ALA A 164 12.41 10.99 0.88
C ALA A 164 11.14 11.82 0.67
N PHE A 165 10.92 12.88 1.46
CA PHE A 165 9.75 13.76 1.42
C PHE A 165 10.09 15.20 0.97
N TYR A 166 11.28 15.42 0.39
CA TYR A 166 11.74 16.75 0.01
C TYR A 166 11.11 17.22 -1.31
N GLU A 167 10.50 18.41 -1.31
CA GLU A 167 9.80 19.02 -2.46
C GLU A 167 8.62 18.19 -3.02
N ASP A 168 8.06 17.28 -2.22
CA ASP A 168 6.80 16.57 -2.48
C ASP A 168 5.57 17.48 -2.31
#